data_AF-A0A816F3D3-F1
#
_entry.id   AF-A0A816F3D3-F1
#
_cell.length_a   1.000
_cell.length_b   1.000
_cell.length_c   1.000
_cell.angle_alpha   90.00
_cell.angle_beta   90.00
_cell.angle_gamma   90.00
#
_symmetry.space_group_name_H-M   'P 1'
#
loop_
_entity.id
_entity.type
_entity.pdbx_description
1 polymer ?
#
loop_
_entity_poly.entity_id
_entity_poly.type
_entity_poly.pdbx_seq_one_letter_code
_entity_poly.pdbx_strand_id
1 'polypeptide(L)'
;MQVSPNPFLLSAFGTNNEYESTDIIRRWIWIFEQSLLKNVRIVGFFTDGDPKYLRAMRLVTGFFATLPNIKLNSYNDAFHVKIQKEWNWYFLNDSQRFLCFQDATHLCTKLRNRLLSRKANMLIGNSCISIDYLSTLIQNVPKLRHGLVKSDIFPQDRQNFSSCVKICSGGVINNLTNVPNSEGIILYLRLLRSIIIAYNDKETTPIHRLYHAWFPVFVSRWWYTWIANMRKVDLDDILYELSGIKNNRKNKKHQFFITNNAYYCIEINANQLMYLALLVTEKRLPPEAMNIYLFSSQTCEGMFRSARSISGTFSSVVNFTVQEFFNRAQKLSLLNKIKTESEFFSMNGTLVFPKHYKQGKKLKKHNIISNHNTLNVDIISNTILQAFNDATNLIHGFKIKNFLDEKKITNMKQLNSYIHNILTQRINIMDYSDLYEEKDETSDSEDELDIVLDSESDVESEDQQYETSCISSNEILNGLDGIKFSGMRVFDTVRPELAKSFFEVEIG
;
A
#
# COMPACT_ATOMS: atom_id res chain seq x y z
N MET A 1 27.42 15.42 -8.78
CA MET A 1 26.45 15.21 -9.89
C MET A 1 25.58 14.03 -9.50
N GLN A 2 24.32 14.25 -9.16
CA GLN A 2 23.39 13.15 -8.86
C GLN A 2 22.59 12.85 -10.13
N VAL A 3 23.00 11.81 -10.84
CA VAL A 3 22.16 11.18 -11.86
C VAL A 3 20.98 10.60 -11.08
N SER A 4 19.75 11.07 -11.31
CA SER A 4 18.57 10.35 -10.83
C SER A 4 18.63 8.98 -11.48
N PRO A 5 18.79 7.88 -10.73
CA PRO A 5 18.87 6.57 -11.34
C PRO A 5 17.54 6.31 -12.04
N ASN A 6 17.60 6.06 -13.36
CA ASN A 6 16.44 5.60 -14.10
C ASN A 6 16.15 4.16 -13.66
N PRO A 7 14.87 3.80 -13.50
CA PRO A 7 14.52 2.46 -13.10
C PRO A 7 14.96 1.43 -14.14
N PHE A 8 15.55 0.34 -13.66
CA PHE A 8 16.06 -0.75 -14.47
C PHE A 8 15.35 -2.05 -14.09
N LEU A 9 14.97 -2.84 -15.10
CA LEU A 9 14.39 -4.15 -14.87
C LEU A 9 15.51 -5.15 -14.58
N LEU A 10 15.69 -5.50 -13.31
CA LEU A 10 16.69 -6.48 -12.88
C LEU A 10 16.28 -7.91 -13.24
N SER A 11 15.01 -8.26 -13.00
CA SER A 11 14.48 -9.60 -13.24
C SER A 11 12.96 -9.54 -13.39
N ALA A 12 12.39 -10.51 -14.12
CA ALA A 12 10.96 -10.70 -14.25
C ALA A 12 10.63 -12.20 -14.25
N PHE A 13 9.50 -12.53 -13.64
CA PHE A 13 9.03 -13.90 -13.47
C PHE A 13 7.59 -14.00 -13.99
N GLY A 14 7.29 -15.06 -14.73
CA GLY A 14 5.91 -15.45 -15.02
C GLY A 14 5.35 -16.22 -13.83
N THR A 15 4.18 -15.84 -13.34
CA THR A 15 3.52 -16.49 -12.20
C THR A 15 2.04 -16.69 -12.49
N ASN A 16 1.45 -17.76 -11.96
CA ASN A 16 0.00 -17.89 -11.83
C ASN A 16 -0.44 -17.34 -10.45
N ASN A 17 -1.72 -17.45 -10.08
CA ASN A 17 -2.20 -16.95 -8.78
C ASN A 17 -1.91 -17.91 -7.60
N GLU A 18 -1.22 -19.03 -7.86
CA GLU A 18 -0.99 -20.12 -6.90
C GLU A 18 0.32 -19.99 -6.11
N TYR A 19 1.13 -18.94 -6.35
CA TYR A 19 2.37 -18.76 -5.57
C TYR A 19 2.05 -18.38 -4.13
N GLU A 20 2.91 -18.81 -3.21
CA GLU A 20 2.75 -18.54 -1.78
C GLU A 20 3.77 -17.51 -1.26
N SER A 21 3.55 -17.04 -0.03
CA SER A 21 4.49 -16.13 0.65
C SER A 21 5.91 -16.71 0.75
N THR A 22 6.05 -18.03 0.85
CA THR A 22 7.36 -18.70 0.88
C THR A 22 8.07 -18.62 -0.47
N ASP A 23 7.36 -18.70 -1.59
CA ASP A 23 7.95 -18.54 -2.93
C ASP A 23 8.45 -17.11 -3.16
N ILE A 24 7.71 -16.13 -2.65
CA ILE A 24 8.13 -14.72 -2.64
C ILE A 24 9.47 -14.56 -1.89
N ILE A 25 9.56 -15.14 -0.68
CA ILE A 25 10.78 -15.08 0.13
C ILE A 25 11.95 -15.74 -0.59
N ARG A 26 11.76 -16.94 -1.16
CA ARG A 26 12.79 -17.64 -1.95
C ARG A 26 13.31 -16.78 -3.09
N ARG A 27 12.42 -16.10 -3.82
CA ARG A 27 12.81 -15.17 -4.90
C ARG A 27 13.60 -13.98 -4.38
N TRP A 28 13.19 -13.36 -3.28
CA TRP A 28 13.93 -12.24 -2.68
C TRP A 28 15.32 -12.65 -2.24
N ILE A 29 15.45 -13.79 -1.56
CA ILE A 29 16.76 -14.32 -1.15
C ILE A 29 17.64 -14.58 -2.37
N TRP A 30 17.11 -15.23 -3.40
CA TRP A 30 17.87 -15.50 -4.63
C TRP A 30 18.33 -14.20 -5.32
N ILE A 31 17.43 -13.23 -5.51
CA ILE A 31 17.77 -11.93 -6.11
C ILE A 31 18.84 -11.21 -5.29
N PHE A 32 18.72 -11.24 -3.96
CA PHE A 32 19.68 -10.66 -3.03
C PHE A 32 21.07 -11.29 -3.19
N GLU A 33 21.14 -12.63 -3.15
CA GLU A 33 22.40 -13.38 -3.24
C GLU A 33 23.08 -13.21 -4.60
N GLN A 34 22.32 -13.27 -5.70
CA GLN A 34 22.86 -13.05 -7.04
C GLN A 34 23.38 -11.62 -7.23
N SER A 35 22.70 -10.62 -6.66
CA SER A 35 23.17 -9.24 -6.69
C SER A 35 24.45 -9.07 -5.86
N LEU A 36 24.50 -9.69 -4.68
CA LEU A 36 25.66 -9.62 -3.80
C LEU A 36 26.91 -10.24 -4.45
N LEU A 37 26.77 -11.36 -5.18
CA LEU A 37 27.85 -11.97 -5.97
C LEU A 37 28.41 -11.02 -7.04
N LYS A 38 27.62 -10.06 -7.51
CA LYS A 38 28.03 -9.02 -8.46
C LYS A 38 28.43 -7.71 -7.78
N ASN A 39 28.68 -7.73 -6.47
CA ASN A 39 29.02 -6.56 -5.65
C ASN A 39 27.92 -5.47 -5.64
N VAL A 40 26.68 -5.87 -5.85
CA VAL A 40 25.50 -5.00 -5.75
C VAL A 40 24.75 -5.36 -4.48
N ARG A 41 24.76 -4.44 -3.50
CA ARG A 41 24.01 -4.62 -2.26
C ARG A 41 22.59 -4.10 -2.41
N ILE A 42 21.61 -4.99 -2.32
CA ILE A 42 20.19 -4.61 -2.23
C ILE A 42 19.90 -4.10 -0.83
N VAL A 43 19.32 -2.90 -0.73
CA VAL A 43 18.93 -2.29 0.55
C VAL A 43 17.58 -2.84 1.03
N GLY A 44 16.62 -3.03 0.12
CA GLY A 44 15.30 -3.51 0.47
C GLY A 44 14.43 -3.90 -0.72
N PHE A 45 13.32 -4.58 -0.42
CA PHE A 45 12.28 -4.95 -1.35
C PHE A 45 11.01 -4.13 -1.09
N PHE A 46 10.39 -3.66 -2.17
CA PHE A 46 9.20 -2.82 -2.12
C PHE A 46 8.11 -3.45 -2.96
N THR A 47 6.92 -3.65 -2.40
CA THR A 47 5.89 -4.48 -3.03
C THR A 47 4.53 -3.81 -3.07
N ASP A 48 3.64 -4.38 -3.88
CA ASP A 48 2.21 -4.07 -3.89
C ASP A 48 1.55 -4.41 -2.54
N GLY A 49 0.33 -3.92 -2.36
CA GLY A 49 -0.64 -4.16 -1.30
C GLY A 49 -1.18 -5.59 -1.16
N ASP A 50 -0.62 -6.60 -1.83
CA ASP A 50 -1.09 -7.99 -1.77
C ASP A 50 -0.86 -8.61 -0.37
N PRO A 51 -1.84 -9.34 0.18
CA PRO A 51 -1.67 -10.06 1.46
C PRO A 51 -0.49 -11.03 1.48
N LYS A 52 -0.20 -11.73 0.37
CA LYS A 52 0.89 -12.70 0.27
C LYS A 52 2.26 -12.03 0.42
N TYR A 53 2.44 -10.85 -0.20
CA TYR A 53 3.65 -10.04 -0.02
C TYR A 53 3.78 -9.52 1.41
N LEU A 54 2.68 -9.00 1.99
CA LEU A 54 2.69 -8.54 3.38
C LEU A 54 3.09 -9.65 4.35
N ARG A 55 2.56 -10.86 4.15
CA ARG A 55 2.90 -12.00 4.97
C ARG A 55 4.36 -12.44 4.79
N ALA A 56 4.90 -12.40 3.57
CA ALA A 56 6.33 -12.58 3.33
C ALA A 56 7.17 -11.54 4.11
N MET A 57 6.78 -10.25 4.08
CA MET A 57 7.45 -9.20 4.85
C MET A 57 7.43 -9.49 6.36
N ARG A 58 6.29 -9.94 6.90
CA ARG A 58 6.17 -10.29 8.32
C ARG A 58 7.14 -11.40 8.71
N LEU A 59 7.21 -12.46 7.91
CA LEU A 59 8.10 -13.60 8.13
C LEU A 59 9.58 -13.20 8.09
N VAL A 60 10.00 -12.40 7.11
CA VAL A 60 11.43 -12.04 6.96
C VAL A 60 11.89 -10.98 7.96
N THR A 61 10.98 -10.12 8.44
CA THR A 61 11.30 -9.07 9.41
C THR A 61 11.11 -9.52 10.86
N GLY A 62 10.45 -10.67 11.07
CA GLY A 62 10.04 -11.15 12.38
C GLY A 62 8.88 -10.36 12.99
N PHE A 63 8.11 -9.62 12.17
CA PHE A 63 6.96 -8.85 12.65
C PHE A 63 5.78 -9.76 12.99
N PHE A 64 5.79 -10.23 14.24
CA PHE A 64 4.81 -11.17 14.79
C PHE A 64 4.52 -12.33 13.83
N ALA A 65 5.58 -12.94 13.30
CA ALA A 65 5.58 -14.13 12.46
C ALA A 65 6.99 -14.72 12.49
N THR A 66 7.11 -16.03 12.40
CA THR A 66 8.40 -16.73 12.47
C THR A 66 8.59 -17.63 11.26
N LEU A 67 9.83 -17.66 10.76
CA LEU A 67 10.25 -18.55 9.68
C LEU A 67 11.25 -19.55 10.28
N PRO A 68 10.79 -20.70 10.83
CA PRO A 68 11.60 -21.56 11.67
C PRO A 68 12.86 -22.10 10.96
N ASN A 69 12.74 -22.33 9.65
CA ASN A 69 13.77 -22.99 8.84
C ASN A 69 14.79 -22.02 8.20
N ILE A 70 14.57 -20.70 8.25
CA ILE A 70 15.49 -19.72 7.64
C ILE A 70 15.73 -18.54 8.60
N LYS A 71 16.92 -18.50 9.17
CA LYS A 71 17.36 -17.42 10.08
C LYS A 71 18.02 -16.28 9.31
N LEU A 72 17.21 -15.47 8.61
CA LEU A 72 17.70 -14.34 7.81
C LEU A 72 18.51 -13.31 8.62
N ASN A 73 18.22 -13.19 9.92
CA ASN A 73 18.86 -12.21 10.80
C ASN A 73 20.24 -12.66 11.33
N SER A 74 20.66 -13.89 11.01
CA SER A 74 21.94 -14.44 11.48
C SER A 74 23.03 -14.43 10.39
N TYR A 75 22.74 -13.89 9.21
CA TYR A 75 23.71 -13.81 8.13
C TYR A 75 24.70 -12.68 8.35
N ASN A 76 25.96 -12.90 7.96
CA ASN A 76 27.05 -11.93 8.12
C ASN A 76 26.84 -10.63 7.32
N ASP A 77 26.02 -10.68 6.27
CA ASP A 77 25.69 -9.54 5.41
C ASP A 77 24.46 -8.74 5.89
N ALA A 78 23.89 -9.11 7.04
CA ALA A 78 22.76 -8.40 7.61
C ALA A 78 23.13 -6.98 8.05
N PHE A 79 22.16 -6.08 7.93
CA PHE A 79 22.21 -4.80 8.61
C PHE A 79 21.97 -5.02 10.10
N HIS A 80 22.59 -4.16 10.91
CA HIS A 80 22.36 -4.09 12.35
C HIS A 80 22.15 -2.64 12.72
N VAL A 81 21.26 -2.37 13.68
CA VAL A 81 21.07 -1.03 14.26
C VAL A 81 20.99 -1.14 15.77
N LYS A 82 21.38 -0.07 16.47
CA LYS A 82 21.25 0.00 17.92
C LYS A 82 19.86 0.50 18.30
N ILE A 83 18.99 -0.41 18.73
CA ILE A 83 17.67 -0.08 19.28
C ILE A 83 17.81 0.24 20.77
N GLN A 84 17.19 1.35 21.19
CA GLN A 84 17.15 1.80 22.58
C GLN A 84 16.20 0.88 23.37
N LYS A 85 16.62 0.44 24.55
CA LYS A 85 15.83 -0.51 25.38
C LYS A 85 14.48 0.08 25.80
N GLU A 86 14.40 1.40 25.86
CA GLU A 86 13.22 2.16 26.25
C GLU A 86 12.16 2.21 25.14
N TRP A 87 12.52 1.90 23.89
CA TRP A 87 11.65 1.97 22.71
C TRP A 87 10.70 0.77 22.62
N ASN A 88 9.83 0.65 23.63
CA ASN A 88 8.79 -0.38 23.71
C ASN A 88 7.74 -0.33 22.58
N TRP A 89 7.75 0.72 21.76
CA TRP A 89 6.87 0.92 20.62
C TRP A 89 7.42 0.34 19.32
N TYR A 90 8.72 0.05 19.26
CA TYR A 90 9.39 -0.53 18.11
C TYR A 90 9.32 -2.06 18.18
N PHE A 91 8.86 -2.71 17.11
CA PHE A 91 8.49 -4.13 17.13
C PHE A 91 9.34 -5.03 16.20
N LEU A 92 10.29 -4.48 15.45
CA LEU A 92 11.15 -5.30 14.59
C LEU A 92 12.45 -5.68 15.31
N ASN A 93 13.17 -6.64 14.71
CA ASN A 93 14.49 -7.03 15.16
C ASN A 93 15.54 -5.93 14.88
N ASP A 94 16.62 -5.95 15.65
CA ASP A 94 17.80 -5.09 15.49
C ASP A 94 18.65 -5.49 14.28
N SER A 95 18.56 -6.75 13.84
CA SER A 95 19.20 -7.27 12.64
C SER A 95 18.21 -7.62 11.54
N GLN A 96 18.49 -7.17 10.31
CA GLN A 96 17.70 -7.46 9.11
C GLN A 96 18.61 -7.59 7.89
N ARG A 97 18.40 -8.62 7.07
CA ARG A 97 19.19 -8.82 5.84
C ARG A 97 18.92 -7.75 4.78
N PHE A 98 17.66 -7.37 4.67
CA PHE A 98 17.17 -6.32 3.79
C PHE A 98 15.89 -5.72 4.38
N LEU A 99 15.58 -4.49 4.00
CA LEU A 99 14.36 -3.80 4.44
C LEU A 99 13.17 -4.23 3.56
N CYS A 100 11.96 -4.05 4.07
CA CYS A 100 10.72 -4.33 3.33
C CYS A 100 9.74 -3.18 3.49
N PHE A 101 9.18 -2.63 2.39
CA PHE A 101 8.04 -1.70 2.50
C PHE A 101 6.92 -2.11 1.55
N GLN A 102 5.70 -1.90 1.99
CA GLN A 102 4.55 -1.96 1.12
C GLN A 102 4.27 -0.60 0.48
N ASP A 103 3.83 -0.58 -0.77
CA ASP A 103 3.51 0.65 -1.50
C ASP A 103 2.41 1.46 -0.78
N ALA A 104 2.79 2.66 -0.34
CA ALA A 104 1.89 3.59 0.32
C ALA A 104 0.71 4.04 -0.57
N THR A 105 0.89 4.05 -1.89
CA THR A 105 -0.18 4.35 -2.87
C THR A 105 -1.31 3.32 -2.77
N HIS A 106 -0.95 2.05 -2.68
CA HIS A 106 -1.91 0.95 -2.54
C HIS A 106 -2.49 0.88 -1.13
N LEU A 107 -1.70 1.18 -0.10
CA LEU A 107 -2.21 1.35 1.26
C LEU A 107 -3.29 2.44 1.33
N CYS A 108 -3.03 3.61 0.75
CA CYS A 108 -3.96 4.73 0.71
C CYS A 108 -5.24 4.40 -0.07
N THR A 109 -5.12 3.78 -1.24
CA THR A 109 -6.30 3.35 -2.02
C THR A 109 -7.09 2.26 -1.30
N LYS A 110 -6.45 1.33 -0.61
CA LYS A 110 -7.11 0.31 0.23
C LYS A 110 -7.90 0.95 1.38
N LEU A 111 -7.34 1.95 2.05
CA LEU A 111 -8.05 2.72 3.07
C LEU A 111 -9.23 3.51 2.47
N ARG A 112 -9.04 4.20 1.33
CA ARG A 112 -10.14 4.86 0.62
C ARG A 112 -11.26 3.88 0.25
N ASN A 113 -10.92 2.73 -0.32
CA ASN A 113 -11.91 1.72 -0.71
C ASN A 113 -12.63 1.14 0.50
N ARG A 114 -11.95 1.03 1.65
CA ARG A 114 -12.59 0.65 2.92
C ARG A 114 -13.62 1.69 3.35
N LEU A 115 -13.31 2.98 3.27
CA LEU A 115 -14.24 4.07 3.54
C LEU A 115 -15.45 4.08 2.60
N LEU A 116 -15.26 3.71 1.34
CA LEU A 116 -16.31 3.64 0.33
C LEU A 116 -17.13 2.33 0.36
N SER A 117 -16.72 1.35 1.16
CA SER A 117 -17.34 0.04 1.17
C SER A 117 -18.61 0.03 2.01
N ARG A 118 -19.71 -0.47 1.43
CA ARG A 118 -20.97 -0.74 2.15
C ARG A 118 -20.84 -1.84 3.22
N LYS A 119 -19.80 -2.67 3.15
CA LYS A 119 -19.52 -3.71 4.14
C LYS A 119 -18.77 -3.18 5.38
N ALA A 120 -18.31 -1.92 5.36
CA ALA A 120 -17.55 -1.31 6.43
C ALA A 120 -18.43 -0.35 7.23
N ASN A 121 -18.50 -0.56 8.55
CA ASN A 121 -19.23 0.29 9.48
C ASN A 121 -18.23 0.83 10.49
N MET A 122 -17.25 1.62 10.03
CA MET A 122 -16.12 2.01 10.85
C MET A 122 -16.57 2.96 11.98
N LEU A 123 -16.17 2.64 13.20
CA LEU A 123 -16.49 3.41 14.40
C LEU A 123 -15.22 3.77 15.15
N ILE A 124 -15.21 4.92 15.81
CA ILE A 124 -14.15 5.30 16.75
C ILE A 124 -14.74 6.09 17.92
N GLY A 125 -14.72 5.48 19.11
CA GLY A 125 -15.33 6.05 20.30
C GLY A 125 -16.82 6.34 20.08
N ASN A 126 -17.21 7.60 20.28
CA ASN A 126 -18.56 8.10 20.04
C ASN A 126 -18.77 8.73 18.65
N SER A 127 -17.98 8.34 17.64
CA SER A 127 -18.10 8.86 16.28
C SER A 127 -18.14 7.75 15.23
N CYS A 128 -18.93 7.98 14.18
CA CYS A 128 -18.99 7.13 13.00
C CYS A 128 -18.09 7.69 11.89
N ILE A 129 -17.42 6.82 11.16
CA ILE A 129 -16.61 7.18 10.00
C ILE A 129 -17.41 6.78 8.76
N SER A 130 -18.04 7.77 8.13
CA SER A 130 -18.85 7.58 6.91
C SER A 130 -18.41 8.51 5.79
N ILE A 131 -18.57 8.05 4.55
CA ILE A 131 -18.42 8.88 3.35
C ILE A 131 -19.52 9.93 3.23
N ASP A 132 -20.67 9.73 3.90
CA ASP A 132 -21.83 10.63 3.81
C ASP A 132 -21.48 12.06 4.26
N TYR A 133 -20.55 12.21 5.21
CA TYR A 133 -20.05 13.53 5.61
C TYR A 133 -19.35 14.26 4.45
N LEU A 134 -18.63 13.55 3.58
CA LEU A 134 -18.05 14.13 2.36
C LEU A 134 -19.12 14.43 1.31
N SER A 135 -20.17 13.60 1.20
CA SER A 135 -21.33 13.90 0.34
C SER A 135 -22.04 15.18 0.77
N THR A 136 -22.30 15.33 2.07
CA THR A 136 -22.89 16.53 2.69
C THR A 136 -22.02 17.76 2.44
N LEU A 137 -20.70 17.63 2.58
CA LEU A 137 -19.77 18.72 2.28
C LEU A 137 -19.88 19.17 0.82
N ILE A 138 -19.88 18.23 -0.13
CA ILE A 138 -19.96 18.50 -1.58
C ILE A 138 -21.28 19.19 -1.94
N GLN A 139 -22.37 18.85 -1.26
CA GLN A 139 -23.70 19.42 -1.52
C GLN A 139 -23.86 20.82 -0.92
N ASN A 140 -23.30 21.06 0.27
CA ASN A 140 -23.62 22.24 1.07
C ASN A 140 -22.53 23.30 1.09
N VAL A 141 -21.29 22.98 0.70
CA VAL A 141 -20.17 23.93 0.70
C VAL A 141 -19.72 24.20 -0.74
N PRO A 142 -19.43 25.47 -1.12
CA PRO A 142 -18.95 25.78 -2.46
C PRO A 142 -17.65 25.06 -2.81
N LYS A 143 -17.58 24.47 -4.01
CA LYS A 143 -16.42 23.75 -4.56
C LYS A 143 -15.10 24.50 -4.42
N LEU A 144 -15.10 25.83 -4.53
CA LEU A 144 -13.88 26.64 -4.41
C LEU A 144 -13.19 26.51 -3.03
N ARG A 145 -13.92 26.12 -1.99
CA ARG A 145 -13.37 25.98 -0.63
C ARG A 145 -12.72 24.63 -0.37
N HIS A 146 -13.26 23.55 -0.96
CA HIS A 146 -12.84 22.18 -0.67
C HIS A 146 -12.28 21.43 -1.89
N GLY A 147 -12.58 21.86 -3.11
CA GLY A 147 -12.03 21.32 -4.35
C GLY A 147 -12.57 19.96 -4.82
N LEU A 148 -13.51 19.37 -4.09
CA LEU A 148 -14.08 18.04 -4.41
C LEU A 148 -15.19 18.13 -5.45
N VAL A 149 -15.33 17.05 -6.22
CA VAL A 149 -16.49 16.75 -7.07
C VAL A 149 -17.08 15.39 -6.68
N LYS A 150 -18.33 15.11 -7.09
CA LYS A 150 -19.01 13.84 -6.80
C LYS A 150 -18.17 12.61 -7.23
N SER A 151 -17.43 12.72 -8.33
CA SER A 151 -16.58 11.63 -8.80
C SER A 151 -15.40 11.29 -7.91
N ASP A 152 -14.97 12.18 -7.01
CA ASP A 152 -13.87 11.90 -6.09
C ASP A 152 -14.26 10.88 -5.00
N ILE A 153 -15.57 10.75 -4.72
CA ILE A 153 -16.12 9.80 -3.75
C ILE A 153 -16.85 8.62 -4.40
N PHE A 154 -16.70 8.42 -5.72
CA PHE A 154 -17.31 7.27 -6.40
C PHE A 154 -16.53 5.96 -6.15
N PRO A 155 -17.24 4.86 -5.80
CA PRO A 155 -16.63 3.57 -5.46
C PRO A 155 -16.16 2.75 -6.67
N GLN A 156 -16.62 3.07 -7.90
CA GLN A 156 -16.30 2.28 -9.10
C GLN A 156 -14.80 2.34 -9.43
N ASP A 157 -14.16 3.49 -9.26
CA ASP A 157 -12.72 3.65 -9.53
C ASP A 157 -11.90 3.35 -8.26
N ARG A 158 -11.67 2.05 -8.02
CA ARG A 158 -10.95 1.53 -6.85
C ARG A 158 -9.45 1.84 -6.86
N GLN A 159 -8.88 2.19 -8.01
CA GLN A 159 -7.44 2.46 -8.18
C GLN A 159 -7.12 3.97 -8.17
N ASN A 160 -8.12 4.83 -7.94
CA ASN A 160 -7.96 6.27 -8.00
C ASN A 160 -7.19 6.87 -6.81
N PHE A 161 -5.87 6.85 -6.89
CA PHE A 161 -5.03 7.52 -5.91
C PHE A 161 -5.21 9.05 -5.91
N SER A 162 -5.52 9.65 -7.08
CA SER A 162 -5.69 11.11 -7.16
C SER A 162 -6.87 11.61 -6.31
N SER A 163 -7.98 10.88 -6.33
CA SER A 163 -9.13 11.18 -5.48
C SER A 163 -8.80 10.94 -4.00
N CYS A 164 -7.98 9.94 -3.67
CA CYS A 164 -7.48 9.74 -2.31
C CYS A 164 -6.70 10.97 -1.79
N VAL A 165 -5.84 11.56 -2.62
CA VAL A 165 -5.10 12.79 -2.25
C VAL A 165 -6.04 13.97 -2.05
N LYS A 166 -7.05 14.12 -2.92
CA LYS A 166 -8.00 15.25 -2.85
C LYS A 166 -8.88 15.20 -1.60
N ILE A 167 -9.46 14.04 -1.26
CA ILE A 167 -10.33 13.92 -0.07
C ILE A 167 -9.57 14.18 1.23
N CYS A 168 -8.26 13.96 1.24
CA CYS A 168 -7.38 14.23 2.38
C CYS A 168 -6.71 15.62 2.34
N SER A 169 -7.17 16.52 1.47
CA SER A 169 -6.61 17.87 1.37
C SER A 169 -6.96 18.71 2.61
N GLY A 170 -6.09 19.68 2.94
CA GLY A 170 -6.32 20.58 4.07
C GLY A 170 -7.62 21.38 3.92
N GLY A 171 -7.97 21.78 2.70
CA GLY A 171 -9.25 22.44 2.40
C GLY A 171 -10.45 21.57 2.79
N VAL A 172 -10.45 20.27 2.43
CA VAL A 172 -11.53 19.36 2.81
C VAL A 172 -11.61 19.19 4.34
N ILE A 173 -10.48 18.86 4.98
CA ILE A 173 -10.42 18.62 6.43
C ILE A 173 -10.89 19.86 7.22
N ASN A 174 -10.48 21.06 6.80
CA ASN A 174 -10.86 22.30 7.46
C ASN A 174 -12.34 22.68 7.24
N ASN A 175 -12.94 22.33 6.10
CA ASN A 175 -14.36 22.61 5.90
C ASN A 175 -15.24 21.56 6.59
N LEU A 176 -14.75 20.33 6.76
CA LEU A 176 -15.47 19.30 7.52
C LEU A 176 -15.68 19.69 8.98
N THR A 177 -14.81 20.50 9.60
CA THR A 177 -15.04 20.94 10.99
C THR A 177 -16.34 21.71 11.19
N ASN A 178 -16.93 22.23 10.12
CA ASN A 178 -18.23 22.92 10.15
C ASN A 178 -19.41 21.96 9.90
N VAL A 179 -19.14 20.70 9.56
CA VAL A 179 -20.15 19.65 9.40
C VAL A 179 -20.33 18.95 10.76
N PRO A 180 -21.54 18.98 11.34
CA PRO A 180 -21.80 18.33 12.63
C PRO A 180 -21.46 16.83 12.61
N ASN A 181 -20.92 16.33 13.73
CA ASN A 181 -20.60 14.91 13.96
C ASN A 181 -19.55 14.30 13.00
N SER A 182 -18.79 15.13 12.28
CA SER A 182 -17.80 14.70 11.30
C SER A 182 -16.41 14.40 11.88
N GLU A 183 -16.25 14.43 13.21
CA GLU A 183 -14.97 14.26 13.89
C GLU A 183 -14.29 12.94 13.53
N GLY A 184 -15.09 11.86 13.41
CA GLY A 184 -14.61 10.54 13.02
C GLY A 184 -13.98 10.54 11.63
N ILE A 185 -14.68 11.10 10.63
CA ILE A 185 -14.15 11.17 9.26
C ILE A 185 -12.94 12.11 9.17
N ILE A 186 -12.91 13.20 9.96
CA ILE A 186 -11.75 14.10 10.03
C ILE A 186 -10.51 13.34 10.53
N LEU A 187 -10.64 12.56 11.60
CA LEU A 187 -9.55 11.73 12.10
C LEU A 187 -9.07 10.73 11.04
N TYR A 188 -10.00 10.05 10.37
CA TYR A 188 -9.69 9.10 9.31
C TYR A 188 -8.91 9.75 8.16
N LEU A 189 -9.37 10.91 7.67
CA LEU A 189 -8.70 11.64 6.59
C LEU A 189 -7.33 12.19 7.02
N ARG A 190 -7.15 12.57 8.30
CA ARG A 190 -5.84 12.94 8.86
C ARG A 190 -4.88 11.75 8.88
N LEU A 191 -5.35 10.55 9.20
CA LEU A 191 -4.56 9.32 9.13
C LEU A 191 -4.06 9.08 7.70
N LEU A 192 -4.95 9.11 6.71
CA LEU A 192 -4.58 8.94 5.30
C LEU A 192 -3.61 10.04 4.84
N ARG A 193 -3.87 11.31 5.21
CA ARG A 193 -3.00 12.44 4.88
C ARG A 193 -1.58 12.24 5.43
N SER A 194 -1.45 11.79 6.68
CA SER A 194 -0.15 11.52 7.29
C SER A 194 0.62 10.41 6.56
N ILE A 195 -0.05 9.33 6.12
CA ILE A 195 0.58 8.29 5.30
C ILE A 195 1.11 8.88 3.98
N ILE A 196 0.30 9.70 3.29
CA ILE A 196 0.71 10.34 2.03
C ILE A 196 1.94 11.25 2.24
N ILE A 197 1.95 12.04 3.32
CA ILE A 197 3.09 12.92 3.65
C ILE A 197 4.34 12.10 3.97
N ALA A 198 4.22 11.02 4.75
CA ALA A 198 5.37 10.20 5.13
C ALA A 198 6.07 9.56 3.92
N TYR A 199 5.30 9.01 2.97
CA TYR A 199 5.85 8.11 1.95
C TYR A 199 5.79 8.64 0.51
N ASN A 200 4.83 9.50 0.16
CA ASN A 200 4.61 9.93 -1.23
C ASN A 200 5.01 11.39 -1.49
N ASP A 201 4.88 12.28 -0.50
CA ASP A 201 5.30 13.67 -0.63
C ASP A 201 6.82 13.74 -0.79
N LYS A 202 7.31 14.52 -1.76
CA LYS A 202 8.74 14.64 -2.09
C LYS A 202 9.44 15.74 -1.29
N GLU A 203 8.68 16.66 -0.73
CA GLU A 203 9.22 17.86 -0.08
C GLU A 203 9.36 17.68 1.45
N THR A 204 8.78 16.60 2.00
CA THR A 204 8.85 16.31 3.43
C THR A 204 10.26 15.94 3.87
N THR A 205 10.74 16.59 4.93
CA THR A 205 12.04 16.30 5.55
C THR A 205 12.03 14.95 6.27
N PRO A 206 13.19 14.28 6.44
CA PRO A 206 13.24 12.97 7.09
C PRO A 206 12.58 12.90 8.47
N ILE A 207 12.76 13.93 9.30
CA ILE A 207 12.18 13.94 10.65
C ILE A 207 10.66 14.08 10.64
N HIS A 208 10.11 14.92 9.74
CA HIS A 208 8.66 15.04 9.58
C HIS A 208 8.06 13.75 9.00
N ARG A 209 8.79 13.02 8.14
CA ARG A 209 8.34 11.70 7.68
C ARG A 209 8.20 10.71 8.82
N LEU A 210 9.14 10.70 9.76
CA LEU A 210 9.07 9.83 10.95
C LEU A 210 7.84 10.18 11.80
N TYR A 211 7.58 11.47 12.06
CA TYR A 211 6.36 11.90 12.73
C TYR A 211 5.11 11.39 12.01
N HIS A 212 5.00 11.65 10.71
CA HIS A 212 3.83 11.29 9.91
C HIS A 212 3.68 9.78 9.65
N ALA A 213 4.73 8.99 9.79
CA ALA A 213 4.67 7.54 9.74
C ALA A 213 4.17 6.95 11.07
N TRP A 214 4.63 7.48 12.20
CA TRP A 214 4.28 6.96 13.54
C TRP A 214 2.96 7.50 14.08
N PHE A 215 2.50 8.67 13.65
CA PHE A 215 1.18 9.18 14.04
C PHE A 215 0.04 8.21 13.66
N PRO A 216 -0.07 7.72 12.40
CA PRO A 216 -1.02 6.67 12.01
C PRO A 216 -0.89 5.38 12.83
N VAL A 217 0.34 4.98 13.19
CA VAL A 217 0.57 3.80 14.03
C VAL A 217 -0.12 3.96 15.39
N PHE A 218 0.15 5.06 16.09
CA PHE A 218 -0.42 5.26 17.42
C PHE A 218 -1.94 5.46 17.41
N VAL A 219 -2.48 6.19 16.43
CA VAL A 219 -3.93 6.28 16.23
C VAL A 219 -4.54 4.89 16.02
N SER A 220 -3.93 4.07 15.16
CA SER A 220 -4.41 2.72 14.87
C SER A 220 -4.30 1.78 16.07
N ARG A 221 -3.23 1.86 16.87
CA ARG A 221 -3.06 1.08 18.10
C ARG A 221 -4.13 1.41 19.14
N TRP A 222 -4.39 2.69 19.36
CA TRP A 222 -5.47 3.12 20.27
C TRP A 222 -6.84 2.66 19.78
N TRP A 223 -7.13 2.89 18.51
CA TRP A 223 -8.39 2.50 17.89
C TRP A 223 -8.61 0.98 17.97
N TYR A 224 -7.59 0.20 17.60
CA TYR A 224 -7.63 -1.25 17.66
C TYR A 224 -7.82 -1.75 19.11
N THR A 225 -7.11 -1.17 20.08
CA THR A 225 -7.25 -1.50 21.50
C THR A 225 -8.67 -1.29 21.99
N TRP A 226 -9.30 -0.18 21.62
CA TRP A 226 -10.69 0.10 21.97
C TRP A 226 -11.65 -0.94 21.37
N ILE A 227 -11.58 -1.19 20.05
CA ILE A 227 -12.45 -2.17 19.37
C ILE A 227 -12.25 -3.59 19.92
N ALA A 228 -11.01 -3.99 20.21
CA ALA A 228 -10.69 -5.32 20.72
C ALA A 228 -11.37 -5.57 22.08
N ASN A 229 -11.39 -4.57 22.96
CA ASN A 229 -11.92 -4.68 24.31
C ASN A 229 -13.44 -4.47 24.42
N MET A 230 -14.08 -3.78 23.46
CA MET A 230 -15.53 -3.58 23.48
C MET A 230 -16.29 -4.87 23.17
N ARG A 231 -17.46 -5.11 23.78
CA ARG A 231 -18.30 -6.23 23.33
C ARG A 231 -18.93 -5.85 21.99
N LYS A 232 -19.19 -6.84 21.15
CA LYS A 232 -19.80 -6.58 19.83
C LYS A 232 -21.16 -5.89 19.96
N VAL A 233 -21.98 -6.33 20.92
CA VAL A 233 -23.31 -5.73 21.19
C VAL A 233 -23.18 -4.24 21.47
N ASP A 234 -22.23 -3.84 22.33
CA ASP A 234 -22.01 -2.43 22.65
C ASP A 234 -21.62 -1.61 21.40
N LEU A 235 -20.82 -2.18 20.49
CA LEU A 235 -20.44 -1.52 19.23
C LEU A 235 -21.62 -1.39 18.26
N ASP A 236 -22.47 -2.42 18.17
CA ASP A 236 -23.68 -2.39 17.35
C ASP A 236 -24.68 -1.34 17.89
N ASP A 237 -24.82 -1.23 19.21
CA ASP A 237 -25.68 -0.22 19.86
C ASP A 237 -25.18 1.21 19.59
N ILE A 238 -23.87 1.45 19.72
CA ILE A 238 -23.25 2.74 19.37
C ILE A 238 -23.46 3.07 17.89
N LEU A 239 -23.29 2.09 16.99
CA LEU A 239 -23.52 2.30 15.56
C LEU A 239 -24.97 2.73 15.30
N TYR A 240 -25.92 2.05 15.92
CA TYR A 240 -27.34 2.35 15.76
C TYR A 240 -27.68 3.75 16.28
N GLU A 241 -27.14 4.15 17.44
CA GLU A 241 -27.33 5.49 17.99
C GLU A 241 -26.78 6.59 17.06
N LEU A 242 -25.62 6.37 16.46
CA LEU A 242 -24.93 7.39 15.65
C LEU A 242 -25.42 7.46 14.19
N SER A 243 -25.87 6.35 13.62
CA SER A 243 -26.14 6.25 12.18
C SER A 243 -27.54 5.74 11.82
N GLY A 244 -28.31 5.26 12.81
CA GLY A 244 -29.59 4.59 12.57
C GLY A 244 -29.47 3.22 11.88
N ILE A 245 -28.25 2.76 11.60
CA ILE A 245 -28.01 1.49 10.90
C ILE A 245 -28.17 0.34 11.88
N LYS A 246 -29.13 -0.55 11.63
CA LYS A 246 -29.23 -1.84 12.32
C LYS A 246 -28.30 -2.84 11.66
N ASN A 247 -27.32 -3.32 12.42
CA ASN A 247 -26.40 -4.34 11.93
C ASN A 247 -27.01 -5.74 12.05
N ASN A 248 -26.92 -6.53 10.98
CA ASN A 248 -27.30 -7.94 11.05
C ASN A 248 -26.31 -8.70 11.94
N ARG A 249 -26.83 -9.58 12.82
CA ARG A 249 -26.06 -10.31 13.84
C ARG A 249 -24.88 -11.14 13.31
N LYS A 250 -24.75 -11.34 11.99
CA LYS A 250 -23.68 -12.11 11.35
C LYS A 250 -22.33 -11.37 11.18
N ASN A 251 -22.25 -10.05 11.36
CA ASN A 251 -21.03 -9.31 11.04
C ASN A 251 -19.90 -9.44 12.09
N LYS A 252 -18.65 -9.69 11.69
CA LYS A 252 -17.48 -9.80 12.60
C LYS A 252 -17.05 -8.40 13.11
N LYS A 253 -16.41 -8.30 14.28
CA LYS A 253 -15.88 -7.02 14.84
C LYS A 253 -14.96 -6.26 13.87
N HIS A 254 -14.34 -6.95 12.91
CA HIS A 254 -13.48 -6.33 11.89
C HIS A 254 -14.17 -5.27 11.04
N GLN A 255 -15.52 -5.27 10.91
CA GLN A 255 -16.24 -4.23 10.17
C GLN A 255 -16.05 -2.81 10.74
N PHE A 256 -15.77 -2.72 12.05
CA PHE A 256 -15.66 -1.45 12.78
C PHE A 256 -14.27 -0.81 12.71
N PHE A 257 -13.31 -1.48 12.05
CA PHE A 257 -11.92 -1.06 11.96
C PHE A 257 -11.45 -1.07 10.50
N ILE A 258 -10.26 -0.51 10.26
CA ILE A 258 -9.51 -0.73 9.02
C ILE A 258 -9.17 -2.21 8.86
N THR A 259 -8.86 -2.63 7.64
CA THR A 259 -8.48 -4.03 7.38
C THR A 259 -7.17 -4.38 8.11
N ASN A 260 -7.03 -5.63 8.56
CA ASN A 260 -5.79 -6.09 9.21
C ASN A 260 -4.57 -5.88 8.30
N ASN A 261 -4.74 -6.09 6.99
CA ASN A 261 -3.70 -5.80 6.01
C ASN A 261 -3.28 -4.34 6.09
N ALA A 262 -4.20 -3.38 5.97
CA ALA A 262 -3.83 -1.97 6.08
C ALA A 262 -3.18 -1.63 7.43
N TYR A 263 -3.68 -2.20 8.53
CA TYR A 263 -3.11 -2.00 9.87
C TYR A 263 -1.66 -2.48 9.97
N TYR A 264 -1.36 -3.71 9.56
CA TYR A 264 0.00 -4.26 9.59
C TYR A 264 0.95 -3.51 8.64
N CYS A 265 0.45 -3.01 7.52
CA CYS A 265 1.26 -2.22 6.58
C CYS A 265 1.66 -0.86 7.15
N ILE A 266 0.75 -0.19 7.86
CA ILE A 266 1.05 1.03 8.61
C ILE A 266 2.18 0.76 9.62
N GLU A 267 2.07 -0.33 10.39
CA GLU A 267 3.07 -0.74 11.38
C GLU A 267 4.43 -1.07 10.75
N ILE A 268 4.46 -1.96 9.75
CA ILE A 268 5.70 -2.40 9.10
C ILE A 268 6.41 -1.22 8.44
N ASN A 269 5.70 -0.41 7.65
CA ASN A 269 6.33 0.71 6.95
C ASN A 269 6.91 1.75 7.92
N ALA A 270 6.28 1.97 9.08
CA ALA A 270 6.79 2.92 10.08
C ALA A 270 8.03 2.39 10.80
N ASN A 271 8.02 1.11 11.19
CA ASN A 271 9.19 0.47 11.79
C ASN A 271 10.37 0.40 10.79
N GLN A 272 10.09 0.12 9.52
CA GLN A 272 11.11 0.03 8.46
C GLN A 272 11.69 1.40 8.11
N LEU A 273 10.86 2.45 8.08
CA LEU A 273 11.35 3.83 7.93
C LEU A 273 12.26 4.23 9.09
N MET A 274 11.90 3.84 10.32
CA MET A 274 12.74 4.05 11.48
C MET A 274 14.07 3.29 11.36
N TYR A 275 14.04 2.02 10.98
CA TYR A 275 15.26 1.21 10.79
C TYR A 275 16.20 1.86 9.77
N LEU A 276 15.65 2.32 8.64
CA LEU A 276 16.38 3.08 7.63
C LEU A 276 16.99 4.37 8.19
N ALA A 277 16.22 5.14 8.95
CA ALA A 277 16.70 6.36 9.59
C ALA A 277 17.87 6.05 10.52
N LEU A 278 17.79 4.98 11.32
CA LEU A 278 18.87 4.53 12.18
C LEU A 278 20.13 4.17 11.37
N LEU A 279 19.99 3.40 10.28
CA LEU A 279 21.12 3.07 9.41
C LEU A 279 21.83 4.30 8.85
N VAL A 280 21.07 5.34 8.50
CA VAL A 280 21.62 6.61 8.01
C VAL A 280 22.29 7.39 9.15
N THR A 281 21.68 7.46 10.34
CA THR A 281 22.30 8.11 11.51
C THR A 281 23.59 7.43 11.97
N GLU A 282 23.65 6.10 11.87
CA GLU A 282 24.85 5.29 12.15
C GLU A 282 25.87 5.29 11.00
N LYS A 283 25.61 6.05 9.92
CA LYS A 283 26.47 6.16 8.72
C LYS A 283 26.71 4.82 8.00
N ARG A 284 25.79 3.85 8.15
CA ARG A 284 25.82 2.58 7.41
C ARG A 284 25.20 2.69 6.02
N LEU A 285 24.33 3.66 5.83
CA LEU A 285 23.76 4.03 4.54
C LEU A 285 23.96 5.53 4.29
N PRO A 286 24.08 5.95 3.02
CA PRO A 286 24.18 7.35 2.67
C PRO A 286 22.86 8.08 2.94
N PRO A 287 22.86 9.39 3.23
CA PRO A 287 21.63 10.16 3.50
C PRO A 287 20.59 10.10 2.37
N GLU A 288 21.04 9.91 1.13
CA GLU A 288 20.24 9.66 -0.06
C GLU A 288 19.32 8.45 0.08
N ALA A 289 19.65 7.48 0.93
CA ALA A 289 18.80 6.34 1.21
C ALA A 289 17.46 6.76 1.86
N MET A 290 17.40 7.93 2.52
CA MET A 290 16.14 8.51 3.04
C MET A 290 15.22 9.06 1.95
N ASN A 291 15.52 8.80 0.68
CA ASN A 291 14.67 9.19 -0.42
C ASN A 291 13.46 8.25 -0.58
N ILE A 292 12.54 8.33 0.38
CA ILE A 292 11.43 7.37 0.57
C ILE A 292 10.48 7.28 -0.62
N TYR A 293 10.36 8.33 -1.46
CA TYR A 293 9.48 8.24 -2.63
C TYR A 293 9.92 7.16 -3.63
N LEU A 294 11.19 6.73 -3.59
CA LEU A 294 11.70 5.63 -4.42
C LEU A 294 11.23 4.25 -3.92
N PHE A 295 10.70 4.17 -2.69
CA PHE A 295 10.34 2.93 -2.02
C PHE A 295 8.88 2.57 -2.31
N SER A 296 8.56 2.37 -3.58
CA SER A 296 7.20 2.04 -4.06
C SER A 296 7.22 1.13 -5.29
N SER A 297 6.12 0.42 -5.54
CA SER A 297 5.95 -0.40 -6.75
C SER A 297 5.57 0.42 -7.99
N GLN A 298 5.38 1.74 -7.86
CA GLN A 298 5.03 2.66 -8.96
C GLN A 298 5.97 2.59 -10.16
N THR A 299 7.24 2.30 -9.90
CA THR A 299 8.25 2.06 -10.93
C THR A 299 7.94 0.81 -11.76
N CYS A 300 7.56 -0.29 -11.11
CA CYS A 300 7.15 -1.53 -11.77
C CYS A 300 5.86 -1.34 -12.56
N GLU A 301 4.87 -0.62 -12.00
CA GLU A 301 3.67 -0.22 -12.75
C GLU A 301 4.00 0.63 -13.98
N GLY A 302 4.99 1.53 -13.86
CA GLY A 302 5.52 2.30 -14.99
C GLY A 302 6.07 1.41 -16.09
N MET A 303 6.80 0.34 -15.73
CA MET A 303 7.28 -0.67 -16.67
C MET A 303 6.13 -1.40 -17.36
N PHE A 304 5.14 -1.88 -16.60
CA PHE A 304 3.96 -2.55 -17.17
C PHE A 304 3.16 -1.65 -18.11
N ARG A 305 2.94 -0.38 -17.74
CA ARG A 305 2.31 0.61 -18.62
C ARG A 305 3.09 0.83 -19.90
N SER A 306 4.43 0.91 -19.79
CA SER A 306 5.29 1.06 -20.95
C SER A 306 5.22 -0.17 -21.87
N ALA A 307 5.23 -1.39 -21.31
CA ALA A 307 5.06 -2.62 -22.06
C ALA A 307 3.68 -2.72 -22.76
N ARG A 308 2.59 -2.32 -22.08
CA ARG A 308 1.24 -2.23 -22.67
C ARG A 308 1.17 -1.20 -23.80
N SER A 309 1.92 -0.10 -23.70
CA SER A 309 1.96 0.94 -24.73
C SER A 309 2.76 0.56 -25.98
N ILE A 310 3.69 -0.41 -25.88
CA ILE A 310 4.41 -0.93 -27.05
C ILE A 310 3.48 -1.85 -27.82
N SER A 311 2.84 -1.28 -28.82
CA SER A 311 1.98 -1.97 -29.77
C SER A 311 2.33 -1.51 -31.20
N GLY A 312 2.03 -2.34 -32.20
CA GLY A 312 2.24 -1.98 -33.60
C GLY A 312 1.33 -0.82 -34.02
N THR A 313 1.67 -0.13 -35.12
CA THR A 313 0.92 1.01 -35.67
C THR A 313 -0.57 0.75 -35.91
N PHE A 314 -0.98 -0.51 -36.02
CA PHE A 314 -2.36 -0.94 -36.25
C PHE A 314 -2.89 -1.90 -35.18
N SER A 315 -2.25 -1.98 -34.02
CA SER A 315 -2.65 -2.88 -32.93
C SER A 315 -2.91 -2.07 -31.66
N SER A 316 -4.08 -2.23 -31.07
CA SER A 316 -4.42 -1.71 -29.73
C SER A 316 -4.31 -2.79 -28.65
N VAL A 317 -3.63 -3.90 -28.95
CA VAL A 317 -3.60 -5.08 -28.07
C VAL A 317 -2.74 -4.79 -26.83
N VAL A 318 -3.43 -4.53 -25.72
CA VAL A 318 -2.85 -4.24 -24.41
C VAL A 318 -2.52 -5.49 -23.59
N ASN A 319 -3.16 -6.61 -23.88
CA ASN A 319 -2.92 -7.90 -23.23
C ASN A 319 -1.90 -8.71 -24.03
N PHE A 320 -1.00 -9.40 -23.34
CA PHE A 320 0.07 -10.15 -23.99
C PHE A 320 0.49 -11.34 -23.13
N THR A 321 1.01 -12.36 -23.79
CA THR A 321 1.59 -13.54 -23.14
C THR A 321 2.88 -13.19 -22.40
N VAL A 322 3.33 -14.09 -21.51
CA VAL A 322 4.61 -13.95 -20.80
C VAL A 322 5.79 -13.82 -21.78
N GLN A 323 5.78 -14.58 -22.88
CA GLN A 323 6.81 -14.50 -23.91
C GLN A 323 6.84 -13.12 -24.58
N GLU A 324 5.67 -12.58 -24.93
CA GLU A 324 5.56 -11.24 -25.49
C GLU A 324 5.98 -10.15 -24.50
N PHE A 325 5.72 -10.34 -23.20
CA PHE A 325 6.23 -9.43 -22.17
C PHE A 325 7.75 -9.38 -22.19
N PHE A 326 8.44 -10.52 -22.20
CA PHE A 326 9.91 -10.56 -22.24
C PHE A 326 10.47 -9.86 -23.49
N ASN A 327 9.86 -10.09 -24.66
CA ASN A 327 10.25 -9.41 -25.90
C ASN A 327 10.06 -7.89 -25.81
N ARG A 328 8.96 -7.42 -25.22
CA ARG A 328 8.70 -5.99 -25.00
C ARG A 328 9.64 -5.39 -23.96
N ALA A 329 9.96 -6.14 -22.89
CA ALA A 329 10.89 -5.72 -21.85
C ALA A 329 12.32 -5.54 -22.37
N GLN A 330 12.79 -6.43 -23.25
CA GLN A 330 14.08 -6.26 -23.95
C GLN A 330 14.11 -4.98 -24.78
N LYS A 331 13.05 -4.71 -25.56
CA LYS A 331 12.92 -3.46 -26.33
C LYS A 331 12.93 -2.23 -25.42
N LEU A 332 12.23 -2.27 -24.28
CA LEU A 332 12.23 -1.18 -23.29
C LEU A 332 13.61 -0.95 -22.68
N SER A 333 14.33 -2.04 -22.37
CA SER A 333 15.70 -1.97 -21.85
C SER A 333 16.63 -1.27 -22.85
N LEU A 334 16.58 -1.67 -24.13
CA LEU A 334 17.36 -1.03 -25.19
C LEU A 334 16.99 0.45 -25.36
N LEU A 335 15.69 0.78 -25.37
CA LEU A 335 15.23 2.17 -25.45
C LEU A 335 15.72 3.01 -24.27
N ASN A 336 15.73 2.45 -23.05
CA ASN A 336 16.22 3.13 -21.87
C ASN A 336 17.75 3.32 -21.91
N LYS A 337 18.50 2.33 -22.44
CA LYS A 337 19.93 2.45 -22.69
C LYS A 337 20.22 3.60 -23.65
N ILE A 338 19.56 3.63 -24.82
CA ILE A 338 19.71 4.69 -25.82
C ILE A 338 19.33 6.06 -25.24
N LYS A 339 18.23 6.16 -24.48
CA LYS A 339 17.83 7.42 -23.82
C LYS A 339 18.93 7.92 -22.87
N THR A 340 19.46 7.03 -22.04
CA THR A 340 20.47 7.39 -21.02
C THR A 340 21.80 7.77 -21.69
N GLU A 341 22.22 7.03 -22.71
CA GLU A 341 23.39 7.36 -23.53
C GLU A 341 23.20 8.71 -24.23
N SER A 342 22.05 8.98 -24.85
CA SER A 342 21.78 10.27 -25.49
C SER A 342 21.80 11.44 -24.51
N GLU A 343 21.37 11.25 -23.26
CA GLU A 343 21.45 12.27 -22.21
C GLU A 343 22.91 12.56 -21.84
N PHE A 344 23.76 11.52 -21.81
CA PHE A 344 25.20 11.66 -21.58
C PHE A 344 25.93 12.33 -22.75
N PHE A 345 25.61 11.95 -24.00
CA PHE A 345 26.22 12.47 -25.22
C PHE A 345 25.66 13.81 -25.70
N SER A 346 24.50 14.25 -25.21
CA SER A 346 23.92 15.57 -25.52
C SER A 346 24.79 16.76 -25.08
N MET A 347 25.82 16.52 -24.27
CA MET A 347 26.88 17.50 -23.96
C MET A 347 27.86 17.72 -25.13
N ASN A 348 27.95 16.77 -26.08
CA ASN A 348 28.90 16.77 -27.20
C ASN A 348 28.24 16.80 -28.60
N GLY A 349 26.95 17.18 -28.68
CA GLY A 349 26.31 17.57 -29.94
C GLY A 349 25.93 16.45 -30.92
N THR A 350 25.89 15.18 -30.51
CA THR A 350 25.56 14.05 -31.41
C THR A 350 24.33 13.28 -30.91
N LEU A 351 23.27 13.29 -31.73
CA LEU A 351 21.98 12.57 -31.58
C LEU A 351 21.15 12.88 -30.31
N VAL A 352 20.08 13.66 -30.50
CA VAL A 352 19.06 13.92 -29.47
C VAL A 352 17.94 12.89 -29.61
N PHE A 353 17.74 12.07 -28.59
CA PHE A 353 16.59 11.16 -28.55
C PHE A 353 15.28 11.99 -28.56
N PRO A 354 14.31 11.68 -29.43
CA PRO A 354 13.07 12.46 -29.51
C PRO A 354 12.30 12.35 -28.20
N LYS A 355 12.19 13.47 -27.49
CA LYS A 355 11.39 13.59 -26.27
C LYS A 355 10.09 14.31 -26.59
N HIS A 356 8.98 13.79 -26.09
CA HIS A 356 7.71 14.49 -26.18
C HIS A 356 7.83 15.83 -25.42
N TYR A 357 7.38 16.95 -25.99
CA TYR A 357 7.56 18.30 -25.44
C TYR A 357 7.08 18.47 -23.98
N LYS A 358 6.09 17.68 -23.54
CA LYS A 358 5.62 17.61 -22.14
C LYS A 358 6.63 16.99 -21.15
N GLN A 359 7.58 16.17 -21.62
CA GLN A 359 8.61 15.55 -20.78
C GLN A 359 9.79 16.51 -20.50
N GLY A 360 10.09 17.44 -21.42
CA GLY A 360 11.16 18.43 -21.25
C GLY A 360 10.94 19.41 -20.08
N LYS A 361 9.68 19.67 -19.70
CA LYS A 361 9.33 20.55 -18.57
C LYS A 361 9.46 19.89 -17.18
N LYS A 362 9.62 18.57 -17.09
CA LYS A 362 9.71 17.83 -15.81
C LYS A 362 11.12 17.74 -15.22
N LEU A 363 12.16 18.12 -15.97
CA LEU A 363 13.56 18.16 -15.52
C LEU A 363 13.88 19.41 -14.68
N LYS A 364 12.97 19.86 -13.81
CA LYS A 364 13.41 20.73 -12.71
C LYS A 364 14.26 19.84 -11.80
N LYS A 365 15.57 20.11 -11.75
CA LYS A 365 16.50 19.49 -10.80
C LYS A 365 15.85 19.50 -9.43
N HIS A 366 15.47 18.32 -8.94
CA HIS A 366 15.03 18.17 -7.58
C HIS A 366 16.27 18.39 -6.71
N ASN A 367 16.39 19.58 -6.14
CA ASN A 367 17.31 19.78 -5.03
C ASN A 367 16.81 18.87 -3.93
N ILE A 368 17.51 17.74 -3.72
CA ILE A 368 17.37 16.97 -2.50
C ILE A 368 17.61 17.98 -1.38
N ILE A 369 16.62 18.14 -0.50
CA ILE A 369 16.73 19.04 0.65
C ILE A 369 17.87 18.49 1.50
N SER A 370 19.05 19.08 1.32
CA SER A 370 20.33 18.67 1.88
C SER A 370 20.48 19.02 3.37
N ASN A 371 19.37 19.08 4.11
CA ASN A 371 19.39 19.21 5.57
C ASN A 371 19.49 17.81 6.21
N HIS A 372 20.58 17.10 5.92
CA HIS A 372 20.85 15.77 6.47
C HIS A 372 21.58 15.83 7.83
N ASN A 373 22.02 17.01 8.28
CA ASN A 373 22.75 17.20 9.53
C ASN A 373 21.87 17.20 10.80
N THR A 374 20.58 16.82 10.74
CA THR A 374 19.62 16.99 11.85
C THR A 374 19.01 15.70 12.39
N LEU A 375 19.37 14.52 11.87
CA LEU A 375 18.91 13.25 12.44
C LEU A 375 19.87 12.78 13.55
N ASN A 376 19.41 12.89 14.79
CA ASN A 376 19.99 12.24 15.96
C ASN A 376 18.90 11.35 16.59
N VAL A 377 19.30 10.23 17.20
CA VAL A 377 18.50 9.38 18.07
C VAL A 377 17.59 10.17 19.02
N ASP A 378 18.08 11.22 19.68
CA ASP A 378 17.26 11.99 20.64
C ASP A 378 16.13 12.74 19.93
N ILE A 379 16.44 13.35 18.79
CA ILE A 379 15.46 14.08 17.96
C ILE A 379 14.41 13.11 17.42
N ILE A 380 14.85 11.94 16.96
CA ILE A 380 13.98 10.86 16.52
C ILE A 380 13.05 10.45 17.67
N SER A 381 13.59 10.13 18.85
CA SER A 381 12.80 9.70 20.02
C SER A 381 11.77 10.76 20.44
N ASN A 382 12.17 12.04 20.49
CA ASN A 382 11.27 13.14 20.81
C ASN A 382 10.17 13.32 19.75
N THR A 383 10.50 13.10 18.48
CA THR A 383 9.53 13.19 17.37
C THR A 383 8.50 12.07 17.44
N ILE A 384 8.91 10.84 17.77
CA ILE A 384 7.99 9.71 17.94
C ILE A 384 7.11 9.94 19.18
N LEU A 385 7.69 10.45 20.27
CA LEU A 385 6.94 10.81 21.47
C LEU A 385 5.91 11.91 21.18
N GLN A 386 6.27 12.91 20.38
CA GLN A 386 5.34 13.94 19.92
C GLN A 386 4.19 13.33 19.11
N ALA A 387 4.47 12.44 18.15
CA ALA A 387 3.45 11.74 17.38
C ALA A 387 2.51 10.93 18.29
N PHE A 388 3.03 10.28 19.33
CA PHE A 388 2.23 9.57 20.33
C PHE A 388 1.34 10.52 21.14
N ASN A 389 1.88 11.64 21.64
CA ASN A 389 1.13 12.61 22.42
C ASN A 389 0.00 13.24 21.59
N ASP A 390 0.28 13.61 20.34
CA ASP A 390 -0.71 14.19 19.43
C ASP A 390 -1.80 13.17 19.08
N ALA A 391 -1.44 11.92 18.80
CA ALA A 391 -2.40 10.83 18.56
C ALA A 391 -3.28 10.60 19.80
N THR A 392 -2.68 10.60 20.99
CA THR A 392 -3.39 10.38 22.27
C THR A 392 -4.37 11.52 22.56
N ASN A 393 -3.93 12.77 22.40
CA ASN A 393 -4.80 13.96 22.56
C ASN A 393 -5.99 13.91 21.61
N LEU A 394 -5.75 13.50 20.36
CA LEU A 394 -6.80 13.40 19.35
C LEU A 394 -7.80 12.28 19.68
N ILE A 395 -7.32 11.09 20.07
CA ILE A 395 -8.15 9.94 20.44
C ILE A 395 -8.98 10.21 21.71
N HIS A 396 -8.42 10.92 22.68
CA HIS A 396 -9.15 11.29 23.90
C HIS A 396 -10.38 12.16 23.61
N GLY A 397 -10.39 12.90 22.50
CA GLY A 397 -11.56 13.65 22.02
C GLY A 397 -12.78 12.79 21.69
N PHE A 398 -12.60 11.48 21.48
CA PHE A 398 -13.67 10.54 21.11
C PHE A 398 -14.29 9.80 22.31
N LYS A 399 -14.13 10.32 23.54
CA LYS A 399 -14.59 9.70 24.80
C LYS A 399 -14.03 8.28 25.05
N ILE A 400 -12.96 7.90 24.36
CA ILE A 400 -12.29 6.59 24.53
C ILE A 400 -11.48 6.56 25.84
N LYS A 401 -11.08 7.74 26.36
CA LYS A 401 -10.20 7.87 27.52
C LYS A 401 -10.71 7.12 28.76
N ASN A 402 -11.95 7.37 29.19
CA ASN A 402 -12.51 6.78 30.41
C ASN A 402 -12.47 5.25 30.36
N PHE A 403 -12.77 4.68 29.20
CA PHE A 403 -12.71 3.24 28.97
C PHE A 403 -11.28 2.69 29.07
N LEU A 404 -10.30 3.42 28.54
CA LEU A 404 -8.89 3.01 28.60
C LEU A 404 -8.32 3.15 30.01
N ASP A 405 -8.75 4.17 30.75
CA ASP A 405 -8.39 4.38 32.16
C ASP A 405 -8.89 3.20 33.02
N GLU A 406 -10.13 2.74 32.81
CA GLU A 406 -10.68 1.53 33.46
C GLU A 406 -9.85 0.27 33.15
N LYS A 407 -9.35 0.15 31.92
CA LYS A 407 -8.47 -0.94 31.49
C LYS A 407 -7.01 -0.75 31.90
N LYS A 408 -6.67 0.35 32.58
CA LYS A 408 -5.30 0.71 33.00
C LYS A 408 -4.31 0.82 31.81
N ILE A 409 -4.79 1.27 30.65
CA ILE A 409 -3.98 1.51 29.45
C ILE A 409 -3.93 3.03 29.21
N THR A 410 -3.06 3.72 29.93
CA THR A 410 -3.03 5.20 29.96
C THR A 410 -1.78 5.81 29.37
N ASN A 411 -0.72 5.01 29.19
CA ASN A 411 0.55 5.48 28.66
C ASN A 411 1.08 4.60 27.51
N MET A 412 2.10 5.11 26.83
CA MET A 412 2.75 4.49 25.69
C MET A 412 3.21 3.06 25.99
N LYS A 413 3.88 2.84 27.13
CA LYS A 413 4.39 1.53 27.52
C LYS A 413 3.27 0.50 27.66
N GLN A 414 2.20 0.86 28.37
CA GLN A 414 1.05 -0.01 28.58
C GLN A 414 0.35 -0.35 27.26
N LEU A 415 0.11 0.65 26.41
CA LEU A 415 -0.50 0.45 25.10
C LEU A 415 0.33 -0.54 24.26
N ASN A 416 1.63 -0.32 24.17
CA ASN A 416 2.48 -1.14 23.32
C ASN A 416 2.66 -2.55 23.87
N SER A 417 2.77 -2.72 25.19
CA SER A 417 2.76 -4.05 25.81
C SER A 417 1.45 -4.79 25.55
N TYR A 418 0.31 -4.09 25.62
CA TYR A 418 -1.00 -4.69 25.31
C TYR A 418 -1.09 -5.15 23.85
N ILE A 419 -0.72 -4.28 22.90
CA ILE A 419 -0.70 -4.61 21.47
C ILE A 419 0.26 -5.76 21.19
N HIS A 420 1.48 -5.70 21.73
CA HIS A 420 2.48 -6.75 21.57
C HIS A 420 1.95 -8.10 22.05
N ASN A 421 1.29 -8.15 23.21
CA ASN A 421 0.71 -9.39 23.73
C ASN A 421 -0.39 -9.95 22.82
N ILE A 422 -1.30 -9.10 22.32
CA ILE A 422 -2.35 -9.54 21.39
C ILE A 422 -1.74 -10.09 20.10
N LEU A 423 -0.80 -9.36 19.51
CA LEU A 423 -0.19 -9.77 18.24
C LEU A 423 0.65 -11.03 18.41
N THR A 424 1.34 -11.20 19.54
CA THR A 424 2.09 -12.41 19.86
C THR A 424 1.20 -13.62 20.03
N GLN A 425 0.05 -13.48 20.72
CA GLN A 425 -0.91 -14.58 20.87
C GLN A 425 -1.43 -15.12 19.53
N ARG A 426 -1.50 -14.27 18.50
CA ARG A 426 -1.89 -14.69 17.15
C ARG A 426 -0.81 -15.50 16.44
N ILE A 427 0.46 -15.37 16.82
CA ILE A 427 1.58 -16.15 16.24
C ILE A 427 1.45 -17.62 16.62
N ASN A 428 1.15 -17.91 17.89
CA ASN A 428 1.10 -19.27 18.44
C ASN A 428 -0.01 -20.14 17.83
N ILE A 429 -0.89 -19.56 17.01
CA ILE A 429 -1.96 -20.27 16.28
C ILE A 429 -1.50 -20.65 14.86
N MET A 430 -0.45 -20.01 14.33
CA MET A 430 0.09 -20.23 12.99
C MET A 430 1.49 -20.84 13.10
N ASP A 431 1.56 -22.13 13.40
CA ASP A 431 2.81 -22.88 13.28
C ASP A 431 3.08 -23.14 11.79
N TYR A 432 3.97 -22.35 11.20
CA TYR A 432 4.42 -22.49 9.81
C TYR A 432 5.46 -23.62 9.64
N SER A 433 5.55 -24.54 10.60
CA SER A 433 6.38 -25.75 10.51
C SER A 433 5.84 -26.75 9.48
N ASP A 434 4.52 -26.76 9.25
CA ASP A 434 3.86 -27.59 8.25
C ASP A 434 3.49 -26.79 6.99
N LEU A 435 4.03 -27.23 5.85
CA LEU A 435 4.01 -26.55 4.53
C LEU A 435 2.64 -26.56 3.80
N TYR A 436 1.53 -26.67 4.52
CA TYR A 436 0.19 -26.61 3.95
C TYR A 436 -0.71 -25.80 4.87
N GLU A 437 -1.21 -24.67 4.37
CA GLU A 437 -1.97 -23.73 5.18
C GLU A 437 -3.45 -23.68 4.85
N GLU A 438 -4.23 -23.57 5.93
CA GLU A 438 -5.57 -23.01 5.91
C GLU A 438 -5.55 -21.56 5.43
N LYS A 439 -6.55 -21.25 4.60
CA LYS A 439 -6.76 -19.92 4.02
C LYS A 439 -6.96 -18.89 5.14
N ASP A 440 -6.09 -17.89 5.17
CA ASP A 440 -6.32 -16.64 5.90
C ASP A 440 -7.68 -16.04 5.49
N GLU A 441 -8.73 -16.20 6.30
CA GLU A 441 -10.08 -15.64 6.11
C GLU A 441 -10.14 -14.09 6.17
N THR A 442 -9.05 -13.41 5.81
CA THR A 442 -9.00 -11.95 5.67
C THR A 442 -8.49 -11.48 4.31
N SER A 443 -8.37 -12.42 3.37
CA SER A 443 -8.37 -12.18 1.94
C SER A 443 -9.74 -11.60 1.54
N ASP A 444 -9.77 -10.37 1.02
CA ASP A 444 -10.90 -9.87 0.21
C ASP A 444 -10.92 -10.62 -1.14
N SER A 445 -10.98 -11.96 -1.10
CA SER A 445 -11.42 -12.77 -2.22
C SER A 445 -12.95 -12.74 -2.19
N GLU A 446 -13.50 -11.83 -2.99
CA GLU A 446 -14.59 -12.12 -3.92
C GLU A 446 -15.86 -12.76 -3.32
N ASP A 447 -16.86 -11.91 -3.04
CA ASP A 447 -18.24 -12.22 -3.41
C ASP A 447 -18.61 -11.23 -4.52
N GLU A 448 -18.49 -11.69 -5.76
CA GLU A 448 -19.17 -11.12 -6.93
C GLU A 448 -20.68 -11.32 -6.74
N LEU A 449 -21.41 -10.22 -6.59
CA LEU A 449 -22.84 -10.14 -6.91
C LEU A 449 -23.14 -8.67 -7.16
N ASP A 450 -23.00 -8.26 -8.42
CA ASP A 450 -23.56 -7.02 -8.92
C ASP A 450 -25.08 -7.10 -8.81
N ILE A 451 -25.68 -6.23 -7.98
CA ILE A 451 -27.09 -5.89 -8.11
C ILE A 451 -27.12 -4.61 -8.93
N VAL A 452 -27.40 -4.78 -10.22
CA VAL A 452 -27.94 -3.73 -11.08
C VAL A 452 -29.27 -3.33 -10.46
N LEU A 453 -29.34 -2.12 -9.90
CA LEU A 453 -30.63 -1.50 -9.64
C LEU A 453 -31.04 -0.80 -10.93
N ASP A 454 -31.81 -1.52 -11.75
CA ASP A 454 -32.73 -0.86 -12.67
C ASP A 454 -33.75 -0.10 -11.82
N SER A 455 -33.72 1.23 -11.97
CA SER A 455 -34.86 2.06 -11.63
C SER A 455 -35.35 2.68 -12.94
N GLU A 456 -36.27 1.98 -13.59
CA GLU A 456 -37.20 2.59 -14.53
C GLU A 456 -38.13 3.54 -13.76
N SER A 457 -38.25 4.77 -14.25
CA SER A 457 -39.50 5.52 -14.35
C SER A 457 -39.24 6.80 -15.14
N ASP A 458 -39.55 6.70 -16.43
CA ASP A 458 -40.35 7.64 -17.24
C ASP A 458 -40.29 9.13 -16.89
N VAL A 459 -39.80 9.95 -17.83
CA VAL A 459 -40.62 10.98 -18.50
C VAL A 459 -40.12 11.17 -19.93
N GLU A 460 -41.06 11.06 -20.86
CA GLU A 460 -41.01 11.23 -22.30
C GLU A 460 -40.55 12.64 -22.75
N SER A 461 -39.80 12.71 -23.86
CA SER A 461 -40.20 13.48 -25.06
C SER A 461 -39.13 13.35 -26.16
N GLU A 462 -39.53 12.71 -27.26
CA GLU A 462 -39.26 12.99 -28.69
C GLU A 462 -38.14 14.03 -28.98
N ASP A 463 -37.13 13.79 -29.82
CA ASP A 463 -37.26 13.41 -31.22
C ASP A 463 -35.89 13.12 -31.89
N GLN A 464 -35.95 12.33 -32.96
CA GLN A 464 -35.00 12.18 -34.08
C GLN A 464 -33.80 11.22 -34.00
N GLN A 465 -34.09 10.04 -34.59
CA GLN A 465 -33.27 9.01 -35.20
C GLN A 465 -32.11 9.52 -36.07
N TYR A 466 -30.94 8.91 -35.91
CA TYR A 466 -30.20 8.34 -37.05
C TYR A 466 -29.51 7.05 -36.61
N GLU A 467 -29.85 5.97 -37.32
CA GLU A 467 -29.40 4.60 -37.12
C GLU A 467 -27.88 4.45 -37.31
N THR A 468 -27.24 3.65 -36.45
CA THR A 468 -26.25 2.69 -36.93
C THR A 468 -26.29 1.45 -36.04
N SER A 469 -26.59 0.33 -36.68
CA SER A 469 -26.86 -0.99 -36.13
C SER A 469 -25.67 -1.60 -35.37
N CYS A 470 -25.87 -1.88 -34.09
CA CYS A 470 -25.06 -2.82 -33.31
C CYS A 470 -26.01 -3.91 -32.79
N ILE A 471 -25.98 -5.08 -33.41
CA ILE A 471 -26.72 -6.26 -32.95
C ILE A 471 -26.25 -6.60 -31.53
N SER A 472 -27.19 -6.62 -30.59
CA SER A 472 -26.98 -7.01 -29.20
C SER A 472 -26.81 -8.53 -29.11
N SER A 473 -25.61 -8.96 -28.73
CA SER A 473 -25.31 -10.37 -28.43
C SER A 473 -25.77 -10.74 -27.01
N ASN A 474 -27.04 -10.53 -26.67
CA ASN A 474 -27.61 -10.91 -25.36
C ASN A 474 -28.62 -12.07 -25.43
N GLU A 475 -28.74 -12.76 -26.57
CA GLU A 475 -29.65 -13.92 -26.70
C GLU A 475 -28.95 -15.27 -26.94
N ILE A 476 -27.65 -15.40 -26.66
CA ILE A 476 -26.95 -16.71 -26.75
C ILE A 476 -26.14 -17.01 -25.48
N LEU A 477 -26.74 -16.82 -24.29
CA LEU A 477 -26.08 -17.17 -23.02
C LEU A 477 -26.94 -17.97 -22.04
N ASN A 478 -28.00 -18.62 -22.54
CA ASN A 478 -28.72 -19.64 -21.78
C ASN A 478 -28.62 -20.99 -22.49
N GLY A 479 -27.53 -21.72 -22.21
CA GLY A 479 -27.42 -23.14 -22.55
C GLY A 479 -26.20 -23.54 -23.36
N LEU A 480 -24.99 -23.41 -22.79
CA LEU A 480 -23.82 -24.17 -23.24
C LEU A 480 -22.92 -24.52 -22.03
N ASP A 481 -23.36 -25.52 -21.27
CA ASP A 481 -22.43 -26.34 -20.50
C ASP A 481 -21.49 -27.06 -21.50
N GLY A 482 -20.18 -26.90 -21.31
CA GLY A 482 -19.17 -27.78 -21.89
C GLY A 482 -18.87 -27.62 -23.38
N ILE A 483 -18.21 -26.52 -23.77
CA ILE A 483 -17.40 -26.51 -25.00
C ILE A 483 -15.93 -26.31 -24.64
N LYS A 484 -15.15 -27.39 -24.76
CA LYS A 484 -13.70 -27.38 -24.66
C LYS A 484 -13.11 -26.52 -25.78
N PHE A 485 -12.32 -25.53 -25.39
CA PHE A 485 -11.51 -24.70 -26.28
C PHE A 485 -10.43 -25.58 -26.96
N SER A 486 -10.75 -26.16 -28.12
CA SER A 486 -9.80 -26.96 -28.91
C SER A 486 -9.00 -26.04 -29.82
N GLY A 487 -7.76 -25.73 -29.45
CA GLY A 487 -6.86 -24.94 -30.31
C GLY A 487 -5.47 -24.64 -29.76
N MET A 488 -5.19 -24.94 -28.49
CA MET A 488 -3.86 -24.73 -27.90
C MET A 488 -3.29 -26.07 -27.45
N ARG A 489 -2.13 -26.48 -28.00
CA ARG A 489 -1.34 -27.55 -27.40
C ARG A 489 -0.73 -26.99 -26.12
N VAL A 490 -1.43 -27.18 -25.01
CA VAL A 490 -0.84 -26.98 -23.69
C VAL A 490 0.13 -28.14 -23.48
N PHE A 491 1.42 -27.84 -23.38
CA PHE A 491 2.36 -28.80 -22.81
C PHE A 491 2.15 -28.76 -21.29
N ASP A 492 1.20 -29.56 -20.80
CA ASP A 492 0.83 -29.67 -19.37
C ASP A 492 1.96 -30.21 -18.48
N THR A 493 3.09 -30.58 -19.08
CA THR A 493 4.25 -31.13 -18.36
C THR A 493 5.52 -30.50 -18.89
N VAL A 494 6.08 -29.57 -18.10
CA VAL A 494 7.52 -29.29 -18.15
C VAL A 494 8.22 -30.62 -17.86
N ARG A 495 9.15 -31.04 -18.72
CA ARG A 495 9.93 -32.27 -18.46
C ARG A 495 10.51 -32.18 -17.04
N PRO A 496 10.40 -33.21 -16.19
CA PRO A 496 10.86 -33.15 -14.79
C PRO A 496 12.31 -32.67 -14.63
N GLU A 497 13.12 -32.95 -15.64
CA GLU A 497 14.52 -32.53 -15.79
C GLU A 497 14.70 -31.00 -15.87
N LEU A 498 13.71 -30.27 -16.41
CA LEU A 498 13.72 -28.82 -16.63
C LEU A 498 12.94 -28.04 -15.56
N ALA A 499 12.23 -28.72 -14.66
CA ALA A 499 11.47 -28.06 -13.58
C ALA A 499 12.36 -27.28 -12.60
N LYS A 500 13.68 -27.51 -12.63
CA LYS A 500 14.70 -26.82 -11.82
C LYS A 500 15.75 -26.08 -12.64
N SER A 501 15.61 -26.00 -13.97
CA SER A 501 16.59 -25.28 -14.80
C SER A 501 16.29 -23.79 -14.78
N PHE A 502 17.25 -22.99 -14.31
CA PHE A 502 17.25 -21.54 -14.49
C PHE A 502 17.85 -21.21 -15.86
N PHE A 503 17.22 -20.31 -16.61
CA PHE A 503 17.83 -19.77 -17.82
C PHE A 503 18.89 -18.75 -17.40
N GLU A 504 20.15 -19.06 -17.69
CA GLU A 504 21.26 -18.13 -17.60
C GLU A 504 21.17 -17.17 -18.80
N VAL A 505 20.99 -15.88 -18.52
CA VAL A 505 21.12 -14.83 -19.53
C VAL A 505 22.49 -14.21 -19.33
N GLU A 506 23.43 -14.52 -20.23
CA GLU A 506 24.69 -13.80 -20.30
C GLU A 506 24.41 -12.33 -20.64
N ILE A 507 24.83 -11.43 -19.75
CA ILE A 507 24.83 -9.99 -19.99
C ILE A 507 26.21 -9.64 -20.53
N GLY A 508 26.29 -9.38 -21.83
CA GLY A 508 27.47 -8.84 -22.51
C GLY A 508 27.68 -7.34 -22.29
#